data_AF-A0A842T782-F1
#
_entry.id   AF-A0A842T782-F1
#
_cell.length_a   1.000
_cell.length_b   1.000
_cell.length_c   1.000
_cell.angle_alpha   90.00
_cell.angle_beta   90.00
_cell.angle_gamma   90.00
#
_symmetry.space_group_name_H-M   'P 1'
#
loop_
_entity.id
_entity.type
_entity.pdbx_description
1 polymer ?
#
loop_
_entity_poly.entity_id
_entity_poly.type
_entity_poly.pdbx_seq_one_letter_code
_entity_poly.pdbx_strand_id
1 'polypeptide(L)'
;MKIKKADVTSLLEAIEYVVDIKMIIRQITPHYELNDLMEDKFVSSLQKLHNMLDPIFSTYLPEEPLKGEKSREKSRQRIRNALAKDNRFLVSSNSAKKVLKDLGADPRNIIVSGGPFFLEDYQKVNPNIPDHALAGIQKKCERLKEELSEETWRDKDLYFIYEQNDIADQLTLEKIDRISELIGRELKTIDIESWDDLVE
;
A
#
# COMPACT_ATOMS: atom_id res chain seq x y z
N MET A 1 -16.20 22.85 1.72
CA MET A 1 -16.46 22.88 0.26
C MET A 1 -17.94 23.08 0.04
N LYS A 2 -18.36 24.00 -0.83
CA LYS A 2 -19.77 24.15 -1.24
C LYS A 2 -19.88 23.75 -2.72
N ILE A 3 -20.79 22.84 -3.03
CA ILE A 3 -21.03 22.37 -4.40
C ILE A 3 -21.96 23.37 -5.11
N LYS A 4 -21.66 23.76 -6.34
CA LYS A 4 -22.53 24.71 -7.06
C LYS A 4 -23.81 23.99 -7.47
N LYS A 5 -24.92 24.73 -7.49
CA LYS A 5 -26.22 24.18 -7.92
C LYS A 5 -26.17 23.57 -9.33
N ALA A 6 -25.43 24.20 -10.24
CA ALA A 6 -25.21 23.70 -11.60
C ALA A 6 -24.52 22.32 -11.59
N ASP A 7 -23.46 22.16 -10.78
CA ASP A 7 -22.73 20.89 -10.66
C ASP A 7 -23.62 19.78 -10.09
N VAL A 8 -24.47 20.11 -9.10
CA VAL A 8 -25.47 19.15 -8.57
C VAL A 8 -26.46 18.72 -9.66
N THR A 9 -26.96 19.65 -10.46
CA THR A 9 -27.86 19.34 -11.57
C THR A 9 -27.18 18.44 -12.60
N SER A 10 -25.94 18.77 -13.00
CA SER A 10 -25.14 17.96 -13.93
C SER A 10 -24.84 16.56 -13.38
N LEU A 11 -24.58 16.40 -12.08
CA LEU A 11 -24.39 15.08 -11.47
C LEU A 11 -25.66 14.23 -11.48
N LEU A 12 -26.82 14.85 -11.26
CA LEU A 12 -28.11 14.13 -11.32
C LEU A 12 -28.45 13.71 -12.75
N GLU A 13 -28.20 14.57 -13.74
CA GLU A 13 -28.37 14.24 -15.15
C GLU A 13 -27.39 13.16 -15.63
N ALA A 14 -26.16 13.15 -15.12
CA ALA A 14 -25.16 12.12 -15.39
C ALA A 14 -25.65 10.70 -15.00
N ILE A 15 -26.43 10.59 -13.91
CA ILE A 15 -26.99 9.31 -13.47
C ILE A 15 -27.95 8.74 -14.52
N GLU A 16 -28.75 9.58 -15.18
CA GLU A 16 -29.68 9.15 -16.23
C GLU A 16 -28.92 8.52 -17.41
N TYR A 17 -27.80 9.12 -17.85
CA TYR A 17 -26.96 8.54 -18.91
C TYR A 17 -26.34 7.20 -18.49
N VAL A 18 -25.95 7.05 -17.22
CA VAL A 18 -25.43 5.78 -16.68
C VAL A 18 -26.54 4.72 -16.66
N VAL A 19 -27.78 5.11 -16.36
CA VAL A 19 -28.95 4.22 -16.43
C VAL A 19 -29.22 3.78 -17.87
N ASP A 20 -29.16 4.68 -18.84
CA ASP A 20 -29.31 4.36 -20.27
C ASP A 20 -28.23 3.37 -20.74
N ILE A 21 -26.97 3.63 -20.39
CA ILE A 21 -25.85 2.74 -20.67
C ILE A 21 -26.11 1.35 -20.07
N LYS A 22 -26.55 1.27 -18.82
CA LYS A 22 -26.92 0.01 -18.16
C LYS A 22 -28.05 -0.72 -18.89
N MET A 23 -29.03 0.00 -19.43
CA MET A 23 -30.11 -0.59 -20.22
C MET A 23 -29.59 -1.20 -21.53
N ILE A 24 -28.68 -0.51 -22.22
CA ILE A 24 -28.02 -1.05 -23.43
C ILE A 24 -27.26 -2.33 -23.07
N ILE A 25 -26.45 -2.31 -22.00
CA ILE A 25 -25.68 -3.48 -21.54
C ILE A 25 -26.60 -4.69 -21.28
N ARG A 26 -27.78 -4.47 -20.68
CA ARG A 26 -28.76 -5.54 -20.46
C ARG A 26 -29.31 -6.13 -21.76
N GLN A 27 -29.49 -5.32 -22.80
CA GLN A 27 -30.03 -5.77 -24.09
C GLN A 27 -29.03 -6.61 -24.88
N ILE A 28 -27.73 -6.37 -24.71
CA ILE A 28 -26.66 -7.10 -25.40
C ILE A 28 -26.13 -8.29 -24.59
N THR A 29 -26.62 -8.52 -23.37
CA THR A 29 -26.21 -9.66 -22.55
C THR A 29 -26.72 -10.99 -23.16
N PRO A 30 -25.94 -12.10 -23.14
CA PRO A 30 -24.61 -12.24 -22.54
C PRO A 30 -23.44 -11.99 -23.51
N HIS A 31 -23.70 -11.74 -24.78
CA HIS A 31 -22.66 -11.73 -25.82
C HIS A 31 -21.92 -10.38 -25.92
N TYR A 32 -22.54 -9.30 -25.41
CA TYR A 32 -22.02 -7.93 -25.41
C TYR A 32 -21.68 -7.36 -26.79
N GLU A 33 -22.39 -7.83 -27.83
CA GLU A 33 -22.25 -7.33 -29.19
C GLU A 33 -23.26 -6.21 -29.45
N LEU A 34 -22.77 -5.02 -29.80
CA LEU A 34 -23.58 -3.88 -30.20
C LEU A 34 -23.87 -3.96 -31.71
N ASN A 35 -25.10 -3.65 -32.11
CA ASN A 35 -25.39 -3.31 -33.50
C ASN A 35 -25.20 -1.81 -33.74
N ASP A 36 -25.10 -1.39 -35.00
CA ASP A 36 -24.83 0.00 -35.40
C ASP A 36 -25.72 1.03 -34.66
N LEU A 37 -27.02 0.74 -34.51
CA LEU A 37 -27.97 1.65 -33.82
C LEU A 37 -27.72 1.73 -32.31
N MET A 38 -27.35 0.62 -31.67
CA MET A 38 -27.04 0.58 -30.25
C MET A 38 -25.66 1.18 -29.96
N GLU A 39 -24.70 0.99 -30.87
CA GLU A 39 -23.36 1.59 -30.80
C GLU A 39 -23.45 3.11 -30.79
N ASP A 40 -24.17 3.71 -31.74
CA ASP A 40 -24.36 5.16 -31.80
C ASP A 40 -24.95 5.73 -30.50
N LYS A 41 -25.95 5.04 -29.94
CA LYS A 41 -26.58 5.44 -28.67
C LYS A 41 -25.62 5.30 -27.50
N PHE A 42 -24.87 4.22 -27.44
CA PHE A 42 -23.91 3.95 -26.37
C PHE A 42 -22.79 4.99 -26.36
N VAL A 43 -22.19 5.25 -27.52
CA VAL A 43 -21.12 6.25 -27.69
C VAL A 43 -21.63 7.65 -27.39
N SER A 44 -22.80 8.03 -27.89
CA SER A 44 -23.42 9.33 -27.58
C SER A 44 -23.64 9.51 -26.07
N SER A 45 -24.14 8.49 -25.36
CA SER A 45 -24.36 8.58 -23.91
C SER A 45 -23.05 8.72 -23.14
N LEU A 46 -21.99 8.00 -23.55
CA LEU A 46 -20.66 8.14 -22.95
C LEU A 46 -20.07 9.54 -23.18
N GLN A 47 -20.19 10.08 -24.39
CA GLN A 47 -19.70 11.42 -24.71
C GLN A 47 -20.43 12.50 -23.90
N LYS A 48 -21.75 12.38 -23.76
CA LYS A 48 -22.54 13.31 -22.93
C LYS A 48 -22.14 13.22 -21.47
N LEU A 49 -21.98 12.00 -20.95
CA LEU A 49 -21.52 11.77 -19.58
C LEU A 49 -20.15 12.41 -19.36
N HIS A 50 -19.20 12.18 -20.26
CA HIS A 50 -17.86 12.76 -20.21
C HIS A 50 -17.92 14.29 -20.19
N ASN A 51 -18.58 14.92 -21.16
CA ASN A 51 -18.66 16.37 -21.28
C ASN A 51 -19.35 17.04 -20.09
N MET A 52 -20.26 16.32 -19.42
CA MET A 52 -20.98 16.81 -18.26
C MET A 52 -20.16 16.71 -16.97
N LEU A 53 -19.37 15.65 -16.82
CA LEU A 53 -18.58 15.41 -15.63
C LEU A 53 -17.19 16.05 -15.67
N ASP A 54 -16.62 16.26 -16.86
CA ASP A 54 -15.27 16.82 -17.04
C ASP A 54 -15.06 18.19 -16.36
N PRO A 55 -15.99 19.16 -16.45
CA PRO A 55 -15.88 20.42 -15.71
C PRO A 55 -15.94 20.25 -14.19
N ILE A 56 -16.68 19.24 -13.71
CA ILE A 56 -16.82 18.91 -12.29
C ILE A 56 -15.52 18.29 -11.79
N PHE A 57 -14.97 17.33 -12.54
CA PHE A 57 -13.66 16.75 -12.26
C PHE A 57 -12.59 17.83 -12.26
N SER A 58 -12.51 18.69 -13.26
CA SER A 58 -11.56 19.81 -13.28
C SER A 58 -11.70 20.76 -12.06
N THR A 59 -12.91 20.94 -11.54
CA THR A 59 -13.18 21.83 -10.39
C THR A 59 -12.85 21.19 -9.04
N TYR A 60 -13.12 19.89 -8.88
CA TYR A 60 -13.09 19.20 -7.59
C TYR A 60 -12.00 18.12 -7.48
N LEU A 61 -11.50 17.67 -8.62
CA LEU A 61 -10.43 16.69 -8.84
C LEU A 61 -9.45 17.25 -9.89
N PRO A 62 -8.82 18.43 -9.65
CA PRO A 62 -7.83 18.97 -10.57
C PRO A 62 -6.74 17.91 -10.83
N GLU A 63 -6.12 17.93 -12.02
CA GLU A 63 -5.13 16.97 -12.57
C GLU A 63 -3.85 16.72 -11.72
N GLU A 64 -3.88 17.01 -10.43
CA GLU A 64 -3.02 16.35 -9.49
C GLU A 64 -3.34 14.84 -9.47
N PRO A 65 -2.33 13.95 -9.50
CA PRO A 65 -2.54 12.55 -9.17
C PRO A 65 -3.36 12.49 -7.89
N LEU A 66 -4.41 11.64 -7.88
CA LEU A 66 -5.27 11.45 -6.72
C LEU A 66 -4.37 11.41 -5.48
N LYS A 67 -4.69 12.10 -4.38
CA LYS A 67 -3.76 12.28 -3.24
C LYS A 67 -2.99 11.00 -2.82
N GLY A 68 -3.60 9.82 -3.02
CA GLY A 68 -2.94 8.51 -2.87
C GLY A 68 -1.81 8.20 -3.87
N GLU A 69 -1.93 8.53 -5.16
CA GLU A 69 -0.87 8.30 -6.17
C GLU A 69 0.43 9.07 -5.89
N LYS A 70 0.34 10.34 -5.47
CA LYS A 70 1.53 11.09 -5.03
C LYS A 70 2.17 10.46 -3.79
N SER A 71 1.36 9.96 -2.85
CA SER A 71 1.82 9.28 -1.63
C SER A 71 2.55 7.97 -1.97
N ARG A 72 1.92 7.14 -2.81
CA ARG A 72 2.44 5.86 -3.30
C ARG A 72 3.76 6.01 -4.06
N GLU A 73 3.82 6.93 -5.03
CA GLU A 73 5.06 7.13 -5.80
C GLU A 73 6.18 7.69 -4.94
N LYS A 74 5.85 8.58 -3.97
CA LYS A 74 6.84 9.07 -3.01
C LYS A 74 7.40 7.95 -2.13
N SER A 75 6.55 7.04 -1.65
CA SER A 75 7.00 5.88 -0.87
C SER A 75 7.81 4.90 -1.71
N ARG A 76 7.38 4.59 -2.95
CA ARG A 76 8.17 3.79 -3.91
C ARG A 76 9.55 4.40 -4.15
N GLN A 77 9.63 5.73 -4.35
CA GLN A 77 10.90 6.42 -4.56
C GLN A 77 11.80 6.39 -3.32
N ARG A 78 11.25 6.56 -2.12
CA ARG A 78 12.02 6.42 -0.86
C ARG A 78 12.61 5.02 -0.73
N ILE A 79 11.84 3.99 -1.04
CA ILE A 79 12.29 2.59 -1.02
C ILE A 79 13.39 2.39 -2.06
N ARG A 80 13.17 2.76 -3.34
CA ARG A 80 14.19 2.66 -4.41
C ARG A 80 15.49 3.37 -4.05
N ASN A 81 15.41 4.57 -3.47
CA ASN A 81 16.59 5.31 -3.02
C ASN A 81 17.34 4.58 -1.90
N ALA A 82 16.62 3.91 -0.98
CA ALA A 82 17.23 3.10 0.06
C ALA A 82 17.89 1.83 -0.51
N LEU A 83 17.29 1.23 -1.56
CA LEU A 83 17.79 0.05 -2.28
C LEU A 83 19.03 0.32 -3.12
N ALA A 84 19.29 1.57 -3.52
CA ALA A 84 20.45 1.94 -4.32
C ALA A 84 21.81 1.80 -3.58
N LYS A 85 21.79 1.49 -2.29
CA LYS A 85 22.97 1.24 -1.45
C LYS A 85 22.87 -0.15 -0.82
N ASP A 86 23.98 -0.66 -0.30
CA ASP A 86 24.04 -1.95 0.41
C ASP A 86 23.44 -1.87 1.83
N ASN A 87 22.19 -1.41 1.93
CA ASN A 87 21.45 -1.30 3.18
C ASN A 87 20.72 -2.60 3.53
N ARG A 88 20.36 -2.74 4.80
CA ARG A 88 19.52 -3.83 5.31
C ARG A 88 18.08 -3.34 5.48
N PHE A 89 17.12 -4.23 5.29
CA PHE A 89 15.68 -3.94 5.38
C PHE A 89 15.02 -4.88 6.36
N LEU A 90 14.40 -4.33 7.41
CA LEU A 90 13.53 -5.05 8.32
C LEU A 90 12.08 -4.90 7.86
N VAL A 91 11.38 -6.02 7.73
CA VAL A 91 9.93 -6.07 7.45
C VAL A 91 9.26 -7.12 8.32
N SER A 92 7.98 -6.92 8.63
CA SER A 92 7.23 -7.84 9.49
C SER A 92 6.79 -9.13 8.82
N SER A 93 6.69 -9.19 7.49
CA SER A 93 6.05 -10.31 6.80
C SER A 93 6.81 -10.82 5.57
N ASN A 94 6.55 -12.08 5.20
CA ASN A 94 7.09 -12.66 3.98
C ASN A 94 6.45 -12.06 2.70
N SER A 95 5.21 -11.56 2.78
CA SER A 95 4.57 -10.83 1.70
C SER A 95 5.33 -9.53 1.42
N ALA A 96 5.63 -8.74 2.45
CA ALA A 96 6.46 -7.54 2.34
C ALA A 96 7.84 -7.84 1.72
N LYS A 97 8.49 -8.94 2.13
CA LYS A 97 9.74 -9.39 1.50
C LYS A 97 9.60 -9.64 0.00
N LYS A 98 8.50 -10.23 -0.46
CA LYS A 98 8.27 -10.46 -1.90
C LYS A 98 8.17 -9.13 -2.65
N VAL A 99 7.36 -8.21 -2.14
CA VAL A 99 7.20 -6.87 -2.73
C VAL A 99 8.54 -6.13 -2.83
N LEU A 100 9.36 -6.15 -1.77
CA LEU A 100 10.69 -5.54 -1.83
C LEU A 100 11.61 -6.19 -2.87
N LYS A 101 11.56 -7.51 -3.02
CA LYS A 101 12.32 -8.20 -4.07
C LYS A 101 11.88 -7.76 -5.46
N ASP A 102 10.57 -7.62 -5.68
CA ASP A 102 10.02 -7.20 -6.97
C ASP A 102 10.40 -5.74 -7.28
N LEU A 103 10.59 -4.92 -6.24
CA LEU A 103 11.17 -3.57 -6.33
C LEU A 103 12.70 -3.54 -6.51
N GLY A 104 13.37 -4.70 -6.59
CA GLY A 104 14.80 -4.82 -6.88
C GLY A 104 15.71 -5.04 -5.67
N ALA A 105 15.17 -5.33 -4.49
CA ALA A 105 15.98 -5.60 -3.31
C ALA A 105 16.69 -6.97 -3.36
N ASP A 106 17.96 -7.00 -2.96
CA ASP A 106 18.67 -8.27 -2.75
C ASP A 106 18.01 -9.03 -1.58
N PRO A 107 17.52 -10.28 -1.79
CA PRO A 107 16.89 -11.07 -0.74
C PRO A 107 17.75 -11.30 0.51
N ARG A 108 19.08 -11.23 0.35
CA ARG A 108 20.05 -11.38 1.45
C ARG A 108 20.05 -10.18 2.37
N ASN A 109 19.63 -9.01 1.88
CA ASN A 109 19.57 -7.77 2.62
C ASN A 109 18.22 -7.55 3.32
N ILE A 110 17.24 -8.46 3.13
CA ILE A 110 15.91 -8.37 3.75
C ILE A 110 15.79 -9.36 4.92
N ILE A 111 15.59 -8.79 6.10
CA ILE A 111 15.34 -9.46 7.37
C ILE A 111 13.83 -9.45 7.64
N VAL A 112 13.28 -10.62 7.95
CA VAL A 112 11.83 -10.80 8.18
C VAL A 112 11.57 -11.25 9.60
N SER A 113 10.90 -10.40 10.40
CA SER A 113 10.54 -10.78 11.77
C SER A 113 9.40 -11.79 11.82
N GLY A 114 8.48 -11.77 10.84
CA GLY A 114 7.30 -12.64 10.78
C GLY A 114 6.19 -12.29 11.78
N GLY A 115 6.16 -11.03 12.22
CA GLY A 115 5.32 -10.48 13.28
C GLY A 115 6.02 -9.28 13.92
N PRO A 116 5.59 -8.86 15.13
CA PRO A 116 6.32 -7.86 15.89
C PRO A 116 7.77 -8.28 16.12
N PHE A 117 8.70 -7.32 16.22
CA PHE A 117 10.11 -7.65 16.48
C PHE A 117 10.34 -8.22 17.89
N PHE A 118 9.51 -7.84 18.86
CA PHE A 118 9.65 -8.23 20.26
C PHE A 118 8.61 -9.27 20.67
N LEU A 119 9.05 -10.30 21.41
CA LEU A 119 8.20 -11.42 21.84
C LEU A 119 6.97 -10.95 22.63
N GLU A 120 7.13 -9.98 23.53
CA GLU A 120 6.06 -9.49 24.39
C GLU A 120 4.89 -8.83 23.63
N ASP A 121 5.07 -8.50 22.35
CA ASP A 121 4.03 -7.88 21.52
C ASP A 121 3.21 -8.90 20.72
N TYR A 122 3.66 -10.16 20.63
CA TYR A 122 2.93 -11.18 19.89
C TYR A 122 1.54 -11.45 20.47
N GLN A 123 1.42 -11.45 21.79
CA GLN A 123 0.13 -11.64 22.46
C GLN A 123 -0.81 -10.42 22.30
N LYS A 124 -0.26 -9.22 22.01
CA LYS A 124 -1.09 -8.05 21.68
C LYS A 124 -1.71 -8.19 20.29
N VAL A 125 -0.96 -8.77 19.34
CA VAL A 125 -1.46 -9.06 17.98
C VAL A 125 -2.45 -10.22 18.00
N ASN A 126 -2.14 -11.30 18.74
CA ASN A 126 -3.03 -12.44 18.89
C ASN A 126 -2.99 -12.97 20.34
N PRO A 127 -4.00 -12.66 21.16
CA PRO A 127 -4.08 -13.11 22.55
C PRO A 127 -4.17 -14.63 22.72
N ASN A 128 -4.60 -15.36 21.69
CA ASN A 128 -4.87 -16.80 21.75
C ASN A 128 -3.68 -17.66 21.28
N ILE A 129 -2.47 -17.09 21.18
CA ILE A 129 -1.30 -17.86 20.75
C ILE A 129 -1.02 -18.97 21.78
N PRO A 130 -0.95 -20.25 21.35
CA PRO A 130 -0.59 -21.36 22.24
C PRO A 130 0.85 -21.28 22.75
N ASP A 131 1.11 -21.77 23.97
CA ASP A 131 2.44 -21.75 24.60
C ASP A 131 3.54 -22.43 23.76
N HIS A 132 3.20 -23.53 23.08
CA HIS A 132 4.14 -24.24 22.22
C HIS A 132 4.57 -23.41 21.01
N ALA A 133 3.71 -22.53 20.50
CA ALA A 133 4.03 -21.60 19.43
C ALA A 133 4.88 -20.43 19.95
N LEU A 134 4.62 -19.95 21.17
CA LEU A 134 5.44 -18.91 21.81
C LEU A 134 6.90 -19.32 21.95
N ALA A 135 7.20 -20.57 22.29
CA ALA A 135 8.57 -21.07 22.37
C ALA A 135 9.31 -21.01 21.02
N GLY A 136 8.61 -21.28 19.92
CA GLY A 136 9.16 -21.14 18.57
C GLY A 136 9.40 -19.68 18.18
N ILE A 137 8.44 -18.81 18.51
CA ILE A 137 8.52 -17.36 18.29
C ILE A 137 9.67 -16.75 19.09
N GLN A 138 9.82 -17.12 20.36
CA GLN A 138 10.91 -16.65 21.22
C GLN A 138 12.28 -16.90 20.59
N LYS A 139 12.55 -18.15 20.16
CA LYS A 139 13.80 -18.51 19.48
C LYS A 139 14.01 -17.71 18.21
N LYS A 140 12.94 -17.40 17.47
CA LYS A 140 13.02 -16.58 16.26
C LYS A 140 13.40 -15.14 16.60
N CYS A 141 12.77 -14.54 17.60
CA CYS A 141 13.09 -13.19 18.07
C CYS A 141 14.52 -13.10 18.61
N GLU A 142 15.00 -14.11 19.33
CA GLU A 142 16.39 -14.19 19.81
C GLU A 142 17.38 -14.23 18.64
N ARG A 143 17.17 -15.12 17.66
CA ARG A 143 18.02 -15.21 16.45
C ARG A 143 18.06 -13.90 15.66
N LEU A 144 16.93 -13.20 15.53
CA LEU A 144 16.89 -11.91 14.86
C LEU A 144 17.70 -10.86 15.60
N LYS A 145 17.64 -10.86 16.93
CA LYS A 145 18.44 -9.94 17.75
C LYS A 145 19.93 -10.24 17.61
N GLU A 146 20.30 -11.52 17.64
CA GLU A 146 21.68 -11.98 17.41
C GLU A 146 22.16 -11.54 16.02
N GLU A 147 21.39 -11.83 14.96
CA GLU A 147 21.71 -11.44 13.58
C GLU A 147 21.96 -9.92 13.45
N LEU A 148 21.11 -9.09 14.06
CA LEU A 148 21.29 -7.64 14.04
C LEU A 148 22.50 -7.16 14.86
N SER A 149 22.80 -7.83 15.97
CA SER A 149 23.91 -7.46 16.85
C SER A 149 25.28 -7.87 16.32
N GLU A 150 25.35 -8.96 15.55
CA GLU A 150 26.60 -9.48 14.96
C GLU A 150 26.95 -8.82 13.62
N GLU A 151 25.98 -8.18 12.95
CA GLU A 151 26.20 -7.48 11.68
C GLU A 151 27.10 -6.25 11.87
N THR A 152 28.01 -6.03 10.91
CA THR A 152 28.87 -4.84 10.90
C THR A 152 28.20 -3.68 10.19
N TRP A 153 27.73 -2.70 10.96
CA TRP A 153 26.93 -1.59 10.45
C TRP A 153 27.72 -0.42 9.83
N ARG A 154 29.06 -0.44 9.76
CA ARG A 154 29.86 0.77 9.41
C ARG A 154 29.36 1.56 8.21
N ASP A 155 29.07 0.88 7.10
CA ASP A 155 28.67 1.51 5.83
C ASP A 155 27.22 1.19 5.42
N LYS A 156 26.44 0.62 6.35
CA LYS A 156 25.07 0.14 6.10
C LYS A 156 24.09 0.78 7.07
N ASP A 157 22.93 1.19 6.56
CA ASP A 157 21.79 1.53 7.40
C ASP A 157 20.83 0.34 7.51
N LEU A 158 20.11 0.28 8.63
CA LEU A 158 18.91 -0.56 8.76
C LEU A 158 17.68 0.30 8.48
N TYR A 159 16.90 -0.09 7.49
CA TYR A 159 15.60 0.49 7.19
C TYR A 159 14.48 -0.40 7.71
N PHE A 160 13.62 0.10 8.59
CA PHE A 160 12.34 -0.54 8.90
C PHE A 160 11.26 0.05 7.98
N ILE A 161 10.71 -0.80 7.12
CA ILE A 161 9.61 -0.42 6.24
C ILE A 161 8.34 -1.00 6.83
N TYR A 162 7.36 -0.14 7.08
CA TYR A 162 6.20 -0.48 7.90
C TYR A 162 4.91 0.08 7.32
N GLU A 163 3.84 -0.70 7.43
CA GLU A 163 2.49 -0.32 7.03
C GLU A 163 1.80 0.45 8.18
N GLN A 164 1.26 1.63 7.87
CA GLN A 164 0.72 2.55 8.88
C GLN A 164 -0.43 1.94 9.71
N ASN A 165 -1.17 1.00 9.13
CA ASN A 165 -2.35 0.39 9.76
C ASN A 165 -2.12 -1.07 10.22
N ASP A 166 -0.90 -1.60 10.09
CA ASP A 166 -0.60 -2.95 10.58
C ASP A 166 -0.18 -2.93 12.05
N ILE A 167 -0.86 -3.72 12.88
CA ILE A 167 -0.66 -3.73 14.34
C ILE A 167 0.75 -4.22 14.70
N ALA A 168 1.28 -5.21 13.99
CA ALA A 168 2.60 -5.77 14.29
C ALA A 168 3.72 -4.76 13.96
N ASP A 169 3.54 -4.04 12.87
CA ASP A 169 4.39 -2.95 12.44
C ASP A 169 4.38 -1.79 13.43
N GLN A 170 3.19 -1.36 13.88
CA GLN A 170 3.06 -0.29 14.88
C GLN A 170 3.73 -0.66 16.21
N LEU A 171 3.52 -1.89 16.71
CA LEU A 171 4.16 -2.36 17.94
C LEU A 171 5.68 -2.41 17.84
N THR A 172 6.21 -2.71 16.65
CA THR A 172 7.65 -2.67 16.37
C THR A 172 8.15 -1.22 16.35
N LEU A 173 7.39 -0.32 15.71
CA LEU A 173 7.70 1.11 15.61
C LEU A 173 7.73 1.80 16.98
N GLU A 174 6.81 1.47 17.89
CA GLU A 174 6.79 1.98 19.27
C GLU A 174 8.09 1.71 20.04
N LYS A 175 8.84 0.69 19.62
CA LYS A 175 10.06 0.21 20.29
C LYS A 175 11.29 0.34 19.39
N ILE A 176 11.25 1.23 18.40
CA ILE A 176 12.31 1.39 17.41
C ILE A 176 13.66 1.72 18.07
N ASP A 177 13.64 2.49 19.16
CA ASP A 177 14.84 2.88 19.91
C ASP A 177 15.59 1.67 20.47
N ARG A 178 14.88 0.63 20.90
CA ARG A 178 15.50 -0.62 21.39
C ARG A 178 16.21 -1.37 20.26
N ILE A 179 15.73 -1.25 19.02
CA ILE A 179 16.39 -1.82 17.85
C ILE A 179 17.60 -0.96 17.47
N SER A 180 17.47 0.37 17.53
CA SER A 180 18.59 1.31 17.33
C SER A 180 19.73 1.06 18.33
N GLU A 181 19.42 0.84 19.61
CA GLU A 181 20.37 0.46 20.65
C GLU A 181 21.08 -0.86 20.33
N LEU A 182 20.33 -1.86 19.85
CA LEU A 182 20.86 -3.18 19.48
C LEU A 182 21.89 -3.10 18.35
N ILE A 183 21.65 -2.25 17.35
CA ILE A 183 22.58 -2.05 16.22
C ILE A 183 23.63 -0.97 16.48
N GLY A 184 23.54 -0.27 17.62
CA GLY A 184 24.45 0.82 18.01
C GLY A 184 24.37 2.07 17.11
N ARG A 185 23.25 2.28 16.40
CA ARG A 185 23.04 3.42 15.49
C ARG A 185 21.55 3.69 15.29
N GLU A 186 21.24 4.88 14.78
CA GLU A 186 19.86 5.24 14.43
C GLU A 186 19.31 4.34 13.32
N LEU A 187 18.16 3.72 13.59
CA LEU A 187 17.38 2.96 12.61
C LEU A 187 16.51 3.91 11.78
N LYS A 188 16.52 3.76 10.46
CA LYS A 188 15.76 4.60 9.53
C LYS A 188 14.40 4.01 9.21
N THR A 189 13.37 4.82 9.14
CA THR A 189 12.02 4.31 8.88
C THR A 189 11.44 4.80 7.55
N ILE A 190 10.63 3.94 6.91
CA ILE A 190 9.82 4.28 5.75
C ILE A 190 8.40 3.78 6.01
N ASP A 191 7.48 4.72 6.07
CA ASP A 191 6.05 4.46 6.20
C ASP A 191 5.39 4.27 4.83
N ILE A 192 4.47 3.30 4.76
CA ILE A 192 3.64 3.04 3.59
C ILE A 192 2.17 2.86 3.99
N GLU A 193 1.25 3.18 3.08
CA GLU A 193 -0.18 2.97 3.30
C GLU A 193 -0.56 1.49 3.20
N SER A 194 -0.01 0.79 2.20
CA SER A 194 -0.14 -0.65 2.03
C SER A 194 0.99 -1.22 1.20
N TRP A 195 1.39 -2.47 1.47
CA TRP A 195 2.30 -3.22 0.60
C TRP A 195 1.72 -3.46 -0.80
N ASP A 196 0.39 -3.63 -0.91
CA ASP A 196 -0.29 -3.90 -2.18
C ASP A 196 -0.21 -2.70 -3.13
N ASP A 197 -0.18 -1.49 -2.58
CA ASP A 197 -0.05 -0.25 -3.34
C ASP A 197 1.34 -0.09 -4.01
N LEU A 198 2.31 -0.89 -3.58
CA LEU A 198 3.66 -0.90 -4.13
C LEU A 198 3.85 -1.90 -5.27
N VAL A 199 2.85 -2.75 -5.52
CA VAL A 199 2.83 -3.71 -6.64
C VAL A 199 2.16 -3.05 -7.84
N GLU A 200 2.67 -3.29 -9.06
CA GLU A 200 2.04 -2.87 -10.32
C GLU A 200 1.02 -3.90 -10.82
#